data_AF-A0A7X5SBJ0-F1
#
_entry.id   AF-A0A7X5SBJ0-F1
#
_cell.length_a   1.000
_cell.length_b   1.000
_cell.length_c   1.000
_cell.angle_alpha   90.00
_cell.angle_beta   90.00
_cell.angle_gamma   90.00
#
_symmetry.space_group_name_H-M   'P 1'
#
loop_
_entity.id
_entity.type
_entity.pdbx_description
1 polymer ?
#
loop_
_entity_poly.entity_id
_entity_poly.type
_entity_poly.pdbx_seq_one_letter_code
_entity_poly.pdbx_strand_id
1 'polypeptide(L)'
;LNPATTHRVSINPVHERALAEAGDAAQPLRDMLQEARWLTRGLSMRYETLLRATRAIVERQAAFLVRGEEAMAPLTLKEIADEIGMHESTISRITTGKYIQTPRGTFELKHFFAVRLEGASVSGQAVKAMVRRLIESEPAGRPLADEAIAGLLSR
;
A
#
# COMPACT_ATOMS: atom_id res chain seq x y z
N LEU A 1 8.21 7.06 -6.16
CA LEU A 1 8.73 5.78 -5.60
C LEU A 1 10.17 5.98 -5.16
N ASN A 2 10.66 5.17 -4.23
CA ASN A 2 12.05 5.29 -3.75
C ASN A 2 13.03 5.08 -4.93
N PRO A 3 13.79 6.11 -5.35
CA PRO A 3 14.69 5.99 -6.49
C PRO A 3 15.84 5.02 -6.23
N ALA A 4 16.19 4.73 -4.97
CA ALA A 4 17.23 3.78 -4.62
C ALA A 4 16.83 2.32 -4.86
N THR A 5 15.54 2.01 -4.89
CA THR A 5 15.03 0.64 -5.08
C THR A 5 14.22 0.46 -6.36
N THR A 6 13.94 1.55 -7.08
CA THR A 6 13.18 1.50 -8.33
C THR A 6 14.13 1.30 -9.50
N HIS A 7 14.04 0.15 -10.17
CA HIS A 7 14.82 -0.10 -11.39
C HIS A 7 14.37 0.81 -12.52
N ARG A 8 15.30 1.57 -13.10
CA ARG A 8 15.09 2.35 -14.31
C ARG A 8 15.47 1.48 -15.51
N VAL A 9 14.45 1.04 -16.24
CA VAL A 9 14.62 0.25 -17.47
C VAL A 9 14.24 1.13 -18.65
N SER A 10 15.13 1.21 -19.63
CA SER A 10 14.92 1.93 -20.88
C SER A 10 15.50 1.16 -22.05
N ILE A 11 14.90 1.32 -23.22
CA ILE A 11 15.43 0.75 -24.46
C ILE A 11 16.55 1.64 -24.96
N ASN A 12 17.66 1.05 -25.40
CA ASN A 12 18.78 1.81 -25.94
C ASN A 12 18.38 2.43 -27.30
N PRO A 13 18.42 3.78 -27.44
CA PRO A 13 17.97 4.46 -28.64
C PRO A 13 18.81 4.14 -29.89
N VAL A 14 20.06 3.69 -29.71
CA VAL A 14 20.93 3.30 -30.83
C VAL A 14 20.40 2.04 -31.51
N HIS A 15 20.03 1.02 -30.73
CA HIS A 15 19.47 -0.22 -31.27
C HIS A 15 18.09 0.01 -31.88
N GLU A 16 17.28 0.85 -31.26
CA GLU A 16 15.95 1.20 -31.78
C GLU A 16 16.02 1.87 -33.16
N ARG A 17 16.97 2.80 -33.38
CA ARG A 17 17.19 3.44 -34.69
C ARG A 17 17.75 2.46 -35.71
N ALA A 18 18.77 1.68 -35.35
CA ALA A 18 19.38 0.70 -36.24
C ALA A 18 18.36 -0.34 -36.74
N LEU A 19 17.40 -0.72 -35.89
CA LEU A 19 16.30 -1.64 -36.23
C LEU A 19 15.22 -1.01 -37.12
N ALA A 20 15.03 0.31 -37.03
CA ALA A 20 14.08 1.03 -37.87
C ALA A 20 14.57 1.13 -39.33
N GLU A 21 15.89 1.19 -39.53
CA GLU A 21 16.54 1.28 -40.84
C GLU A 21 16.86 -0.11 -41.45
N ALA A 22 16.64 -1.20 -40.69
CA ALA A 22 16.97 -2.56 -41.12
C ALA A 22 15.88 -3.18 -42.01
N GLY A 23 16.30 -3.93 -43.04
CA GLY A 23 15.41 -4.64 -43.97
C GLY A 23 14.67 -5.84 -43.35
N ASP A 24 13.98 -6.62 -44.20
CA ASP A 24 13.09 -7.71 -43.75
C ASP A 24 13.76 -8.83 -42.96
N ALA A 25 15.07 -9.07 -43.18
CA ALA A 25 15.85 -10.06 -42.42
C ALA A 25 15.95 -9.76 -40.91
N ALA A 26 15.63 -8.53 -40.48
CA ALA A 26 15.65 -8.13 -39.07
C ALA A 26 14.29 -8.33 -38.35
N GLN A 27 13.32 -9.01 -38.96
CA GLN A 27 11.99 -9.21 -38.37
C GLN A 27 12.03 -9.81 -36.94
N PRO A 28 12.82 -10.85 -36.63
CA PRO A 28 12.87 -11.41 -35.28
C PRO A 28 13.34 -10.38 -34.23
N LEU A 29 14.27 -9.50 -34.61
CA LEU A 29 14.77 -8.45 -33.72
C LEU A 29 13.74 -7.33 -33.51
N ARG A 30 12.87 -7.07 -34.50
CA ARG A 30 11.74 -6.14 -34.35
C ARG A 30 10.71 -6.69 -33.36
N ASP A 31 10.44 -7.98 -33.40
CA ASP A 31 9.53 -8.63 -32.45
C ASP A 31 10.07 -8.52 -31.02
N MET A 32 11.36 -8.79 -30.81
CA MET A 32 12.03 -8.59 -29.51
C MET A 32 11.97 -7.14 -29.03
N LEU A 33 12.13 -6.16 -29.94
CA LEU A 33 11.99 -4.75 -29.61
C LEU A 33 10.57 -4.41 -29.13
N GLN A 34 9.55 -5.00 -29.75
CA GLN A 34 8.16 -4.80 -29.35
C GLN A 34 7.87 -5.42 -27.97
N GLU A 35 8.43 -6.59 -27.68
CA GLU A 35 8.37 -7.20 -26.34
C GLU A 35 9.05 -6.31 -25.29
N ALA A 36 10.23 -5.76 -25.59
CA ALA A 36 10.93 -4.84 -24.70
C ALA A 36 10.13 -3.55 -24.43
N ARG A 37 9.45 -3.00 -25.46
CA ARG A 37 8.54 -1.85 -25.32
C ARG A 37 7.33 -2.20 -24.47
N TRP A 38 6.76 -3.39 -24.65
CA TRP A 38 5.65 -3.86 -23.84
C TRP A 38 6.06 -4.01 -22.37
N LEU A 39 7.21 -4.62 -22.09
CA LEU A 39 7.76 -4.76 -20.75
C LEU A 39 7.97 -3.40 -20.06
N THR A 40 8.60 -2.46 -20.77
CA THR A 40 8.90 -1.12 -20.23
C THR A 40 7.61 -0.34 -19.91
N ARG A 41 6.60 -0.44 -20.78
CA ARG A 41 5.27 0.13 -20.53
C ARG A 41 4.58 -0.54 -19.33
N GLY A 42 4.62 -1.88 -19.26
CA GLY A 42 4.05 -2.64 -18.14
C GLY A 42 4.65 -2.26 -16.79
N LEU A 43 5.98 -2.10 -16.73
CA LEU A 43 6.68 -1.62 -15.53
C LEU A 43 6.21 -0.21 -15.14
N SER A 44 6.11 0.70 -16.11
CA SER A 44 5.68 2.08 -15.88
C SER A 44 4.25 2.13 -15.30
N MET A 45 3.31 1.39 -15.90
CA MET A 45 1.94 1.29 -15.37
C MET A 45 1.91 0.71 -13.96
N ARG A 46 2.72 -0.34 -13.70
CA ARG A 46 2.81 -0.96 -12.37
C ARG A 46 3.26 0.05 -11.31
N TYR A 47 4.26 0.87 -11.64
CA TYR A 47 4.77 1.91 -10.75
C TYR A 47 3.74 3.01 -10.50
N GLU A 48 3.04 3.43 -11.54
CA GLU A 48 1.97 4.42 -11.43
C GLU A 48 0.84 3.92 -10.52
N THR A 49 0.35 2.70 -10.75
CA THR A 49 -0.69 2.08 -9.93
C THR A 49 -0.27 1.95 -8.48
N LEU A 50 0.97 1.50 -8.20
CA LEU A 50 1.49 1.42 -6.83
C LEU A 50 1.53 2.79 -6.16
N LEU A 51 1.99 3.83 -6.88
CA LEU A 51 2.08 5.18 -6.36
C LEU A 51 0.70 5.76 -6.05
N ARG A 52 -0.27 5.59 -6.96
CA ARG A 52 -1.65 6.02 -6.77
C ARG A 52 -2.31 5.32 -5.59
N ALA A 53 -2.17 3.99 -5.50
CA ALA A 53 -2.69 3.22 -4.37
C ALA A 53 -2.06 3.65 -3.04
N THR A 54 -0.72 3.86 -3.02
CA THR A 54 0.00 4.28 -1.82
C THR A 54 -0.44 5.67 -1.36
N ARG A 55 -0.63 6.61 -2.30
CA ARG A 55 -1.13 7.96 -1.99
C ARG A 55 -2.51 7.91 -1.34
N ALA A 56 -3.44 7.18 -1.96
CA ALA A 56 -4.79 6.99 -1.44
C ALA A 56 -4.78 6.38 -0.02
N ILE A 57 -3.97 5.34 0.21
CA ILE A 57 -3.79 4.73 1.54
C ILE A 57 -3.29 5.77 2.56
N VAL A 58 -2.26 6.54 2.22
CA VAL A 58 -1.67 7.55 3.11
C VAL A 58 -2.66 8.65 3.44
N GLU A 59 -3.44 9.12 2.47
CA GLU A 59 -4.47 10.15 2.68
C GLU A 59 -5.57 9.65 3.63
N ARG A 60 -6.05 8.42 3.44
CA ARG A 60 -7.03 7.79 4.33
C ARG A 60 -6.49 7.54 5.74
N GLN A 61 -5.18 7.30 5.87
CA GLN A 61 -4.51 7.01 7.14
C GLN A 61 -3.75 8.20 7.73
N ALA A 62 -4.07 9.43 7.32
CA ALA A 62 -3.42 10.63 7.85
C ALA A 62 -3.49 10.70 9.40
N ALA A 63 -4.61 10.31 9.98
CA ALA A 63 -4.80 10.29 11.43
C ALA A 63 -3.87 9.30 12.14
N PHE A 64 -3.65 8.12 11.57
CA PHE A 64 -2.67 7.15 12.07
C PHE A 64 -1.25 7.71 12.06
N LEU A 65 -0.86 8.38 10.96
CA LEU A 65 0.49 8.94 10.83
C LEU A 65 0.76 10.02 11.88
N VAL A 66 -0.26 10.76 12.29
CA VAL A 66 -0.15 11.83 13.29
C VAL A 66 -0.34 11.34 14.72
N ARG A 67 -1.27 10.41 14.99
CA ARG A 67 -1.67 10.00 16.36
C ARG A 67 -1.32 8.56 16.73
N GLY A 68 -1.11 7.68 15.74
CA GLY A 68 -0.64 6.31 15.95
C GLY A 68 -1.70 5.25 15.73
N GLU A 69 -1.43 4.04 16.22
CA GLU A 69 -2.27 2.85 16.03
C GLU A 69 -3.73 3.09 16.47
N GLU A 70 -3.95 3.83 17.56
CA GLU A 70 -5.29 4.16 18.06
C GLU A 70 -6.12 4.99 17.07
N ALA A 71 -5.48 5.68 16.12
CA ALA A 71 -6.15 6.49 15.11
C ALA A 71 -6.18 5.82 13.73
N MET A 72 -5.95 4.51 13.66
CA MET A 72 -6.07 3.72 12.44
C MET A 72 -7.51 3.75 11.92
N ALA A 73 -7.70 4.35 10.75
CA ALA A 73 -9.00 4.41 10.09
C ALA A 73 -9.33 3.04 9.46
N PRO A 74 -10.59 2.60 9.48
CA PRO A 74 -11.00 1.44 8.69
C PRO A 74 -10.78 1.72 7.20
N LEU A 75 -10.19 0.76 6.49
CA LEU A 75 -9.92 0.88 5.06
C LEU A 75 -9.95 -0.50 4.41
N THR A 76 -10.74 -0.64 3.35
CA THR A 76 -10.84 -1.88 2.58
C THR A 76 -10.06 -1.78 1.27
N LEU A 77 -9.71 -2.94 0.71
CA LEU A 77 -9.10 -3.02 -0.61
C LEU A 77 -10.04 -2.47 -1.69
N LYS A 78 -11.35 -2.73 -1.56
CA LYS A 78 -12.38 -2.25 -2.48
C LYS A 78 -12.44 -0.73 -2.55
N GLU A 79 -12.39 -0.03 -1.40
CA GLU A 79 -12.41 1.43 -1.39
C GLU A 79 -11.24 2.04 -2.18
N ILE A 80 -10.03 1.51 -2.00
CA ILE A 80 -8.85 1.97 -2.77
C ILE A 80 -8.98 1.59 -4.25
N ALA A 81 -9.49 0.40 -4.54
CA ALA A 81 -9.70 -0.09 -5.90
C ALA A 81 -10.66 0.82 -6.69
N ASP A 82 -11.80 1.13 -6.09
CA ASP A 82 -12.82 2.03 -6.65
C ASP A 82 -12.27 3.44 -6.85
N GLU A 83 -11.51 3.97 -5.88
CA GLU A 83 -10.91 5.31 -5.95
C GLU A 83 -9.92 5.48 -7.11
N ILE A 84 -9.11 4.46 -7.39
CA ILE A 84 -8.11 4.53 -8.46
C ILE A 84 -8.55 3.87 -9.79
N GLY A 85 -9.77 3.36 -9.86
CA GLY A 85 -10.34 2.73 -11.06
C GLY A 85 -9.68 1.40 -11.41
N MET A 86 -9.35 0.58 -10.41
CA MET A 86 -8.70 -0.72 -10.57
C MET A 86 -9.53 -1.83 -9.92
N HIS A 87 -9.22 -3.09 -10.22
CA HIS A 87 -9.83 -4.21 -9.50
C HIS A 87 -9.18 -4.45 -8.14
N GLU A 88 -9.97 -4.90 -7.16
CA GLU A 88 -9.51 -5.23 -5.81
C GLU A 88 -8.33 -6.22 -5.80
N SER A 89 -8.37 -7.22 -6.68
CA SER A 89 -7.29 -8.20 -6.85
C SER A 89 -5.97 -7.57 -7.30
N THR A 90 -6.03 -6.47 -8.06
CA THR A 90 -4.86 -5.69 -8.47
C THR A 90 -4.27 -4.94 -7.28
N ILE A 91 -5.10 -4.31 -6.45
CA ILE A 91 -4.66 -3.62 -5.23
C ILE A 91 -4.04 -4.61 -4.24
N SER A 92 -4.66 -5.77 -4.04
CA SER A 92 -4.15 -6.81 -3.14
C SER A 92 -2.76 -7.28 -3.59
N ARG A 93 -2.57 -7.54 -4.89
CA ARG A 93 -1.27 -7.98 -5.43
C ARG A 93 -0.22 -6.88 -5.40
N ILE A 94 -0.56 -5.65 -5.79
CA ILE A 94 0.42 -4.56 -5.92
C ILE A 94 0.96 -4.12 -4.56
N THR A 95 0.15 -4.18 -3.50
CA THR A 95 0.52 -3.75 -2.14
C THR A 95 1.24 -4.84 -1.34
N THR A 96 1.12 -6.12 -1.72
CA THR A 96 1.78 -7.23 -1.02
C THR A 96 3.31 -7.14 -1.12
N GLY A 97 3.98 -7.28 0.03
CA GLY A 97 5.44 -7.20 0.12
C GLY A 97 5.97 -5.86 -0.37
N LYS A 98 5.19 -4.78 -0.23
CA LYS A 98 5.63 -3.41 -0.44
C LYS A 98 5.57 -2.67 0.87
N TYR A 99 6.64 -1.95 1.15
CA TYR A 99 6.82 -1.25 2.41
C TYR A 99 6.93 0.25 2.17
N ILE A 100 6.41 1.01 3.12
CA ILE A 100 6.50 2.47 3.15
C ILE A 100 7.20 2.89 4.45
N GLN A 101 8.20 3.75 4.31
CA GLN A 101 8.78 4.47 5.43
C GLN A 101 7.82 5.60 5.83
N THR A 102 7.41 5.62 7.09
CA THR A 102 6.58 6.68 7.67
C THR A 102 7.32 7.34 8.85
N PRO A 103 6.87 8.49 9.35
CA PRO A 103 7.40 9.08 10.58
C PRO A 103 7.29 8.16 11.81
N ARG A 104 6.40 7.16 11.77
CA ARG A 104 6.14 6.21 12.85
C ARG A 104 6.83 4.86 12.64
N GLY A 105 7.70 4.75 11.64
CA GLY A 105 8.40 3.51 11.29
C GLY A 105 8.04 2.98 9.91
N THR A 106 8.52 1.78 9.61
CA THR A 106 8.35 1.14 8.31
C THR A 106 7.24 0.11 8.37
N PHE A 107 6.23 0.27 7.52
CA PHE A 107 5.05 -0.59 7.49
C PHE A 107 4.87 -1.21 6.12
N GLU A 108 4.41 -2.46 6.08
CA GLU A 108 3.88 -3.01 4.84
C GLU A 108 2.60 -2.26 4.47
N LEU A 109 2.38 -1.94 3.19
CA LEU A 109 1.16 -1.27 2.74
C LEU A 109 -0.10 -2.03 3.14
N LYS A 110 -0.04 -3.36 3.19
CA LYS A 110 -1.15 -4.20 3.62
C LYS A 110 -1.59 -3.98 5.07
N HIS A 111 -0.69 -3.50 5.93
CA HIS A 111 -0.98 -3.22 7.33
C HIS A 111 -2.15 -2.25 7.50
N PHE A 112 -2.30 -1.31 6.56
CA PHE A 112 -3.31 -0.25 6.60
C PHE A 112 -4.71 -0.69 6.17
N PHE A 113 -4.89 -1.91 5.65
CA PHE A 113 -6.21 -2.45 5.34
C PHE A 113 -6.85 -3.02 6.60
N ALA A 114 -7.32 -2.12 7.46
CA ALA A 114 -7.90 -2.48 8.74
C ALA A 114 -9.42 -2.66 8.62
N VAL A 115 -9.91 -3.81 9.11
CA VAL A 115 -11.34 -4.15 9.08
C VAL A 115 -12.10 -3.23 10.06
N ARG A 116 -13.24 -2.72 9.59
CA ARG A 116 -14.22 -2.00 10.43
C ARG A 116 -14.90 -3.00 11.36
N LEU A 117 -14.99 -2.67 12.65
CA LEU A 117 -15.82 -3.43 13.58
C LEU A 117 -17.29 -3.00 13.47
N GLU A 118 -18.21 -3.95 13.54
CA GLU A 118 -19.65 -3.66 13.53
C GLU A 118 -20.03 -2.73 14.69
N GLY A 119 -20.79 -1.67 14.39
CA GLY A 119 -21.19 -0.67 15.37
C GLY A 119 -20.10 0.34 15.77
N ALA A 120 -18.87 0.23 15.24
CA ALA A 120 -17.77 1.13 15.57
C ALA A 120 -17.32 2.00 14.39
N SER A 121 -16.97 3.25 14.68
CA SER A 121 -16.31 4.15 13.72
C SER A 121 -14.82 3.85 13.54
N VAL A 122 -14.24 3.10 14.47
CA VAL A 122 -12.81 2.75 14.56
C VAL A 122 -12.49 1.37 13.98
N SER A 123 -11.23 1.15 13.63
CA SER A 123 -10.77 -0.15 13.12
C SER A 123 -10.46 -1.13 14.25
N GLY A 124 -10.50 -2.43 13.96
CA GLY A 124 -10.13 -3.46 14.95
C GLY A 124 -8.69 -3.35 15.46
N GLN A 125 -7.77 -2.86 14.62
CA GLN A 125 -6.40 -2.57 15.06
C GLN A 125 -6.35 -1.39 16.05
N ALA A 126 -7.10 -0.32 15.80
CA ALA A 126 -7.20 0.81 16.72
C ALA A 126 -7.73 0.38 18.09
N VAL A 127 -8.78 -0.46 18.13
CA VAL A 127 -9.31 -0.98 19.39
C VAL A 127 -8.29 -1.82 20.14
N LYS A 128 -7.56 -2.71 19.44
CA LYS A 128 -6.48 -3.50 20.08
C LYS A 128 -5.38 -2.61 20.67
N ALA A 129 -5.03 -1.52 19.99
CA ALA A 129 -4.04 -0.57 20.50
C ALA A 129 -4.56 0.17 21.74
N MET A 130 -5.83 0.59 21.75
CA MET A 130 -6.44 1.24 22.92
C MET A 130 -6.52 0.28 24.13
N VAL A 131 -6.90 -0.98 23.92
CA VAL A 131 -6.91 -2.01 24.98
C VAL A 131 -5.50 -2.20 25.53
N ARG A 132 -4.48 -2.29 24.67
CA ARG A 132 -3.09 -2.41 25.10
C ARG A 132 -2.67 -1.23 25.98
N ARG A 133 -2.97 0.00 25.56
CA ARG A 133 -2.67 1.20 26.35
C ARG A 133 -3.34 1.16 27.72
N LEU A 134 -4.60 0.73 27.79
CA LEU A 134 -5.33 0.62 29.06
C LEU A 134 -4.66 -0.37 30.00
N ILE A 135 -4.29 -1.55 29.50
CA ILE A 135 -3.55 -2.58 30.27
C ILE A 135 -2.18 -2.05 30.69
N GLU A 136 -1.42 -1.41 29.81
CA GLU A 136 -0.11 -0.83 30.14
C GLU A 136 -0.18 0.29 31.19
N SER A 137 -1.32 0.98 31.27
CA SER A 137 -1.58 2.05 32.24
C SER A 137 -2.21 1.56 33.56
N GLU A 138 -2.46 0.26 33.71
CA GLU A 138 -3.19 -0.26 34.86
C GLU A 138 -2.31 -0.35 36.12
N PRO A 139 -2.87 -0.15 37.32
CA PRO A 139 -2.15 -0.37 38.56
C PRO A 139 -1.84 -1.86 38.74
N ALA A 140 -0.56 -2.22 38.89
CA ALA A 140 -0.14 -3.62 39.07
C ALA A 140 -0.81 -4.36 40.25
N GLY A 141 -1.22 -3.63 41.29
CA GLY A 141 -1.94 -4.17 42.44
C GLY A 141 -3.46 -4.21 42.30
N ARG A 142 -4.00 -3.66 41.21
CA ARG A 142 -5.44 -3.58 40.94
C ARG A 142 -5.68 -3.53 39.42
N PRO A 143 -5.48 -4.65 38.72
CA PRO A 143 -5.72 -4.71 37.27
C PRO A 143 -7.17 -4.40 36.95
N LEU A 144 -7.40 -3.88 35.75
CA LEU A 144 -8.75 -3.58 35.27
C LEU A 144 -9.47 -4.88 34.88
N ALA A 145 -10.73 -5.01 35.28
CA ALA A 145 -11.58 -6.08 34.77
C ALA A 145 -11.95 -5.81 33.30
N ASP A 146 -12.17 -6.87 32.51
CA ASP A 146 -12.55 -6.77 31.09
C ASP A 146 -13.78 -5.87 30.88
N GLU A 147 -14.76 -5.94 31.77
CA GLU A 147 -15.96 -5.11 31.76
C GLU A 147 -15.65 -3.62 31.95
N ALA A 148 -14.65 -3.30 32.78
CA ALA A 148 -14.19 -1.94 32.99
C ALA A 148 -13.46 -1.41 31.74
N ILE A 149 -12.62 -2.23 31.11
CA ILE A 149 -11.95 -1.89 29.84
C ILE A 149 -12.99 -1.65 28.74
N ALA A 150 -13.98 -2.54 28.59
CA ALA A 150 -15.06 -2.38 27.63
C ALA A 150 -15.89 -1.11 27.92
N GLY A 151 -16.17 -0.82 29.19
CA GLY A 151 -16.84 0.41 29.62
C GLY A 151 -16.08 1.69 29.27
N LEU A 152 -14.75 1.68 29.37
CA LEU A 152 -13.90 2.82 29.00
C LEU A 152 -13.83 3.04 27.48
N LEU A 153 -13.97 1.99 26.68
CA LEU A 153 -13.88 2.04 25.21
C LEU A 153 -15.23 2.26 24.50
N SER A 154 -16.35 2.08 25.20
CA SER A 154 -17.72 2.24 24.67
C SER A 154 -18.24 3.69 24.72
N ARG A 155 -17.44 4.61 25.23
CA ARG A 155 -17.74 6.05 25.31
C ARG A 155 -17.06 6.82 24.19
#